data_AF-A0A1I3PMT6-F1
#
_entry.id   AF-A0A1I3PMT6-F1
#
_cell.length_a   1.000
_cell.length_b   1.000
_cell.length_c   1.000
_cell.angle_alpha   90.00
_cell.angle_beta   90.00
_cell.angle_gamma   90.00
#
_symmetry.space_group_name_H-M   'P 1'
#
loop_
_entity.id
_entity.type
_entity.pdbx_description
1 polymer ?
#
loop_
_entity_poly.entity_id
_entity_poly.type
_entity_poly.pdbx_seq_one_letter_code
_entity_poly.pdbx_strand_id
1 'polypeptide(L)'
;MLLIGYLYGIPSERRLEEEVKVNLAFRWFLGLGLEDKVPDHSTISQNRRRRFKDSTVFQDIFDHIVQLCIEKGLVTGEIVVVDSTHIKTYASPEKVEKVQIDKKPSDYLIQLEDEVKKIEENLQRKREVKGYKKRGVQRQIKKNIRK
;
A
#
# COMPACT_ATOMS: atom_id res chain seq x y z
N MET A 1 2.40 -17.52 -9.23
CA MET A 1 3.65 -17.58 -8.43
C MET A 1 3.62 -16.61 -7.25
N LEU A 2 3.36 -15.32 -7.44
CA LEU A 2 3.44 -14.31 -6.35
C LEU A 2 2.65 -14.63 -5.08
N LEU A 3 1.45 -15.20 -5.21
CA LEU A 3 0.65 -15.60 -4.05
C LEU A 3 1.37 -16.63 -3.15
N ILE A 4 2.06 -17.61 -3.75
CA ILE A 4 2.89 -18.57 -3.00
C ILE A 4 3.99 -17.81 -2.24
N GLY A 5 4.66 -16.87 -2.91
CA GLY A 5 5.72 -16.08 -2.27
C GLY A 5 5.21 -15.31 -1.06
N TYR A 6 4.01 -14.76 -1.13
CA TYR A 6 3.37 -14.09 0.01
C TYR A 6 3.01 -15.05 1.14
N LEU A 7 2.32 -16.17 0.82
CA LEU A 7 1.84 -17.14 1.82
C LEU A 7 2.97 -17.83 2.59
N TYR A 8 4.07 -18.13 1.91
CA TYR A 8 5.22 -18.85 2.48
C TYR A 8 6.37 -17.91 2.89
N GLY A 9 6.15 -16.59 2.83
CA GLY A 9 7.14 -15.61 3.27
C GLY A 9 8.43 -15.63 2.45
N ILE A 10 8.37 -15.90 1.15
CA ILE A 10 9.52 -15.89 0.24
C ILE A 10 9.70 -14.46 -0.31
N PRO A 11 10.72 -13.71 0.14
CA PRO A 11 10.81 -12.27 -0.11
C PRO A 11 11.40 -11.93 -1.50
N SER A 12 11.95 -12.90 -2.22
CA SER A 12 12.66 -12.70 -3.49
C SER A 12 12.02 -13.51 -4.61
N GLU A 13 11.74 -12.86 -5.74
CA GLU A 13 11.21 -13.52 -6.94
C GLU A 13 12.19 -14.56 -7.50
N ARG A 14 13.50 -14.34 -7.35
CA ARG A 14 14.53 -15.33 -7.73
C ARG A 14 14.46 -16.57 -6.87
N ARG A 15 14.37 -16.37 -5.55
CA ARG A 15 14.19 -17.47 -4.61
C ARG A 15 12.87 -18.19 -4.86
N LEU A 16 11.79 -17.45 -5.15
CA LEU A 16 10.51 -18.03 -5.51
C LEU A 16 10.58 -18.89 -6.77
N GLU A 17 11.34 -18.47 -7.78
CA GLU A 17 11.60 -19.28 -8.98
C GLU A 17 12.34 -20.59 -8.62
N GLU A 18 13.40 -20.52 -7.81
CA GLU A 18 14.16 -21.69 -7.34
C GLU A 18 13.28 -22.67 -6.55
N GLU A 19 12.48 -22.16 -5.62
CA GLU A 19 11.55 -22.95 -4.80
C GLU A 19 10.50 -23.65 -5.68
N VAL A 20 9.97 -22.98 -6.71
CA VAL A 20 9.01 -23.58 -7.65
C VAL A 20 9.66 -24.65 -8.53
N LYS A 21 10.97 -24.59 -8.80
CA LYS A 21 11.67 -25.65 -9.55
C LYS A 21 11.70 -26.97 -8.78
N VAL A 22 11.89 -26.91 -7.46
CA VAL A 22 12.10 -28.10 -6.61
C VAL A 22 10.84 -28.58 -5.90
N ASN A 23 9.90 -27.67 -5.61
CA ASN A 23 8.72 -27.98 -4.81
C ASN A 23 7.53 -28.40 -5.69
N LEU A 24 7.19 -29.70 -5.64
CA LEU A 24 6.10 -30.26 -6.42
C LEU A 24 4.73 -29.66 -6.07
N ALA A 25 4.48 -29.33 -4.81
CA ALA A 25 3.23 -28.70 -4.40
C ALA A 25 3.06 -27.31 -5.02
N PHE A 26 4.16 -26.56 -5.16
CA PHE A 26 4.14 -25.27 -5.83
C PHE A 26 3.90 -25.41 -7.32
N ARG A 27 4.50 -26.41 -7.98
CA ARG A 27 4.22 -26.72 -9.39
C ARG A 27 2.76 -27.10 -9.61
N TRP A 28 2.23 -28.00 -8.79
CA TRP A 28 0.83 -28.40 -8.82
C TRP A 28 -0.11 -27.20 -8.65
N PHE A 29 0.14 -26.34 -7.67
CA PHE A 29 -0.65 -25.12 -7.46
C PHE A 29 -0.64 -24.17 -8.67
N LEU A 30 0.48 -24.13 -9.39
CA LEU A 30 0.65 -23.28 -10.58
C LEU A 30 0.17 -23.95 -11.86
N GLY A 31 -0.32 -25.19 -11.80
CA GLY A 31 -0.72 -25.97 -12.98
C GLY A 31 0.46 -26.35 -13.88
N LEU A 32 1.67 -26.42 -13.32
CA LEU A 32 2.87 -26.85 -14.05
C LEU A 32 3.06 -28.37 -13.86
N GLY A 33 3.17 -29.10 -14.98
CA GLY A 33 3.60 -30.50 -15.02
C GLY A 33 5.06 -30.66 -14.59
N LEU A 34 5.59 -31.88 -14.55
CA LEU A 34 6.98 -32.12 -14.11
C LEU A 34 8.02 -31.59 -15.10
N GLU A 35 7.73 -31.67 -16.40
CA GLU A 35 8.66 -31.24 -17.46
C GLU A 35 8.48 -29.78 -17.87
N ASP A 36 7.42 -29.12 -17.40
CA ASP A 36 7.12 -27.76 -17.79
C ASP A 36 8.21 -26.78 -17.32
N LYS A 37 8.51 -25.80 -18.16
CA LYS A 37 9.48 -24.77 -17.79
C LYS A 37 8.88 -23.83 -16.74
N VAL A 38 9.59 -23.64 -15.63
CA VAL A 38 9.22 -22.63 -14.62
C VAL A 38 9.43 -21.24 -15.22
N PRO A 39 8.44 -20.32 -15.10
CA PRO A 39 8.61 -18.94 -15.50
C PRO A 39 9.77 -18.28 -14.76
N ASP A 40 10.66 -17.64 -15.50
CA ASP A 40 11.80 -16.92 -14.92
C ASP A 40 11.30 -15.73 -14.07
N HIS A 41 12.01 -15.43 -12.98
CA HIS A 41 11.70 -14.33 -12.07
C HIS A 41 11.54 -12.99 -12.81
N SER A 42 12.29 -12.75 -13.90
CA SER A 42 12.18 -11.53 -14.68
C SER A 42 10.82 -11.39 -15.36
N THR A 43 10.12 -12.49 -15.65
CA THR A 43 8.76 -12.48 -16.23
C THR A 43 7.80 -11.67 -15.37
N ILE A 44 7.90 -11.81 -14.06
CA ILE A 44 7.06 -11.10 -13.09
C ILE A 44 7.36 -9.59 -13.15
N SER A 45 8.65 -9.23 -13.11
CA SER A 45 9.11 -7.84 -13.23
C SER A 45 8.71 -7.19 -14.56
N GLN A 46 8.84 -7.91 -15.67
CA GLN A 46 8.46 -7.43 -17.01
C GLN A 46 6.95 -7.26 -17.13
N ASN A 47 6.14 -8.18 -16.57
CA ASN A 47 4.69 -8.06 -16.59
C ASN A 47 4.21 -6.80 -15.85
N ARG A 48 4.76 -6.51 -14.66
CA ARG A 48 4.45 -5.26 -13.95
C ARG A 48 4.82 -4.02 -14.76
N ARG A 49 5.99 -4.01 -15.42
CA ARG A 49 6.46 -2.84 -16.16
C ARG A 49 5.82 -2.65 -17.54
N ARG A 50 5.38 -3.71 -18.20
CA ARG A 50 4.92 -3.66 -19.60
C ARG A 50 3.43 -3.90 -19.74
N ARG A 51 2.91 -4.99 -19.15
CA ARG A 51 1.51 -5.41 -19.34
C ARG A 51 0.55 -4.65 -18.43
N PHE A 52 0.96 -4.37 -17.20
CA PHE A 52 0.07 -3.83 -16.18
C PHE A 52 0.38 -2.38 -15.78
N LYS A 53 1.30 -1.71 -16.49
CA LYS A 53 1.72 -0.35 -16.13
C LYS A 53 0.57 0.66 -16.21
N ASP A 54 -0.19 0.60 -17.31
CA ASP A 54 -1.30 1.52 -17.58
C ASP A 54 -2.66 0.84 -17.32
N SER A 55 -2.66 -0.21 -16.49
CA SER A 55 -3.85 -1.00 -16.18
C SER A 55 -4.42 -0.63 -14.82
N THR A 56 -5.75 -0.58 -14.73
CA THR A 56 -6.49 -0.42 -13.48
C THR A 56 -6.64 -1.72 -12.71
N VAL A 57 -6.24 -2.87 -13.27
CA VAL A 57 -6.55 -4.21 -12.72
C VAL A 57 -6.17 -4.35 -11.24
N PHE A 58 -5.02 -3.81 -10.82
CA PHE A 58 -4.63 -3.88 -9.41
C PHE A 58 -5.55 -3.06 -8.51
N GLN A 59 -5.96 -1.88 -8.96
CA GLN A 59 -6.91 -1.03 -8.27
C GLN A 59 -8.29 -1.69 -8.22
N ASP A 60 -8.75 -2.23 -9.35
CA ASP A 60 -10.05 -2.90 -9.45
C ASP A 60 -10.15 -4.12 -8.51
N ILE A 61 -9.09 -4.93 -8.43
CA ILE A 61 -9.01 -6.06 -7.50
C ILE A 61 -9.02 -5.57 -6.05
N PHE A 62 -8.24 -4.52 -5.73
CA PHE A 62 -8.19 -3.97 -4.38
C PHE A 62 -9.56 -3.44 -3.95
N ASP A 63 -10.21 -2.64 -4.79
CA ASP A 63 -11.53 -2.07 -4.53
C ASP A 63 -12.58 -3.16 -4.36
N HIS A 64 -12.52 -4.22 -5.17
CA HIS A 64 -13.40 -5.38 -5.03
C HIS A 64 -13.21 -6.10 -3.68
N ILE A 65 -11.96 -6.30 -3.24
CA ILE A 65 -11.67 -6.90 -1.92
C ILE A 65 -12.22 -6.01 -0.79
N VAL A 66 -12.00 -4.69 -0.87
CA VAL A 66 -12.53 -3.74 0.12
C VAL A 66 -14.05 -3.78 0.15
N GLN A 67 -14.71 -3.82 -1.01
CA GLN A 67 -16.16 -3.93 -1.10
C GLN A 67 -16.66 -5.21 -0.41
N LEU A 68 -16.05 -6.36 -0.66
CA LEU A 68 -16.40 -7.61 0.02
C LEU A 68 -16.23 -7.50 1.55
N CYS A 69 -15.19 -6.83 2.02
CA CYS A 69 -14.99 -6.59 3.45
C CYS A 69 -16.09 -5.70 4.06
N ILE A 70 -16.56 -4.69 3.33
CA ILE A 70 -17.69 -3.84 3.75
C ILE A 70 -18.98 -4.66 3.81
N GLU A 71 -19.27 -5.44 2.77
CA GLU A 71 -20.46 -6.31 2.70
C GLU A 71 -20.50 -7.34 3.83
N LYS A 72 -19.33 -7.83 4.26
CA LYS A 72 -19.20 -8.75 5.41
C LYS A 72 -19.14 -8.05 6.77
N GLY A 73 -19.23 -6.73 6.81
CA GLY A 73 -19.18 -5.94 8.05
C GLY A 73 -17.79 -5.90 8.71
N LEU A 74 -16.73 -6.27 8.00
CA LEU A 74 -15.34 -6.23 8.50
C LEU A 74 -14.76 -4.81 8.45
N VAL A 75 -15.31 -3.95 7.59
CA VAL A 75 -14.86 -2.56 7.41
C VAL A 75 -16.08 -1.64 7.52
N THR A 76 -16.07 -0.72 8.49
CA THR A 76 -17.13 0.28 8.71
C THR A 76 -16.76 1.67 8.18
N GLY A 77 -15.47 1.94 7.95
CA GLY A 77 -14.98 3.24 7.46
C GLY A 77 -14.94 4.37 8.48
N GLU A 78 -15.24 4.10 9.76
CA GLU A 78 -15.29 5.13 10.81
C GLU A 78 -13.89 5.58 11.28
N ILE A 79 -12.92 4.67 11.22
CA ILE A 79 -11.54 4.89 11.67
C ILE A 79 -10.60 4.48 10.55
N VAL A 80 -9.79 5.43 10.09
CA VAL A 80 -8.69 5.17 9.15
C VAL A 80 -7.40 5.19 9.93
N VAL A 81 -6.69 4.05 9.93
CA VAL A 81 -5.35 3.93 10.51
C VAL A 81 -4.35 3.90 9.37
N VAL A 82 -3.35 4.78 9.43
CA VAL A 82 -2.25 4.82 8.47
C VAL A 82 -0.98 4.45 9.23
N ASP A 83 -0.31 3.40 8.78
CA ASP A 83 1.01 3.00 9.27
C ASP A 83 2.04 3.06 8.13
N SER A 84 3.31 3.26 8.48
CA SER A 84 4.40 3.29 7.49
C SER A 84 5.49 2.29 7.87
N THR A 85 5.80 1.38 6.95
CA THR A 85 6.91 0.44 7.11
C THR A 85 8.09 0.89 6.24
N HIS A 86 9.25 1.05 6.85
CA HIS A 86 10.49 1.34 6.12
C HIS A 86 11.04 0.04 5.53
N ILE A 87 10.99 -0.09 4.20
CA ILE A 87 11.56 -1.23 3.49
C ILE A 87 12.99 -0.87 3.07
N LYS A 88 13.98 -1.56 3.63
CA LYS A 88 15.38 -1.40 3.23
C LYS A 88 15.59 -2.02 1.85
N THR A 89 15.93 -1.20 0.87
CA THR A 89 16.26 -1.65 -0.49
C THR A 89 17.75 -1.98 -0.61
N TYR A 90 18.10 -3.04 -1.34
CA TYR A 90 19.48 -3.30 -1.77
C TYR A 90 19.80 -2.44 -3.01
N ALA A 91 19.88 -1.12 -2.80
CA ALA A 91 20.26 -0.17 -3.84
C ALA A 91 21.77 0.06 -3.79
N SER A 92 22.43 0.20 -4.95
CA SER A 92 23.86 0.51 -4.98
C SER A 92 24.09 1.92 -4.40
N PRO A 93 24.89 2.06 -3.33
CA PRO A 93 25.19 3.36 -2.73
C PRO A 93 25.99 4.29 -3.67
N GLU A 94 26.55 3.76 -4.74
CA GLU A 94 27.28 4.53 -5.76
C GLU A 94 26.37 5.34 -6.68
N LYS A 95 25.07 5.02 -6.75
CA LYS A 95 24.08 5.72 -7.60
C LYS A 95 23.15 6.62 -6.77
N VAL A 96 23.72 7.41 -5.86
CA VAL A 96 22.96 8.39 -5.09
C VAL A 96 23.13 9.76 -5.73
N GLU A 97 22.09 10.21 -6.43
CA GLU A 97 22.00 11.58 -6.92
C GLU A 97 21.52 12.50 -5.79
N LYS A 98 22.37 13.44 -5.38
CA LYS A 98 22.02 14.43 -4.36
C LYS A 98 21.23 15.55 -5.02
N VAL A 99 19.90 15.43 -4.99
CA VAL A 99 19.01 16.51 -5.44
C VAL A 99 18.93 17.56 -4.33
N GLN A 100 19.30 18.80 -4.66
CA GLN A 100 19.01 19.93 -3.78
C GLN A 100 17.53 20.28 -3.89
N ILE A 101 16.84 20.27 -2.76
CA ILE A 101 15.41 20.57 -2.68
C ILE A 101 15.29 21.93 -2.01
N ASP A 102 14.73 22.92 -2.72
CA ASP A 102 14.56 24.29 -2.19
C ASP A 102 13.50 24.36 -1.08
N LYS A 103 12.50 23.48 -1.11
CA LYS A 103 11.43 23.43 -0.11
C LYS A 103 11.74 22.38 0.93
N LYS A 104 11.78 22.78 2.19
CA LYS A 104 11.98 21.84 3.29
C LYS A 104 10.68 21.05 3.51
N PRO A 105 10.77 19.77 3.94
CA PRO A 105 9.58 19.00 4.34
C PRO A 105 8.72 19.69 5.41
N SER A 106 9.32 20.57 6.24
CA SER A 106 8.59 21.42 7.20
C SER A 106 7.58 22.34 6.53
N ASP A 107 7.95 22.91 5.38
CA ASP A 107 7.10 23.89 4.69
C ASP A 107 5.86 23.21 4.12
N TYR A 108 6.00 21.96 3.69
CA TYR A 108 4.89 21.11 3.25
C TYR A 108 3.94 20.75 4.41
N LEU A 109 4.47 20.44 5.59
CA LEU A 109 3.65 20.16 6.78
C LEU A 109 2.83 21.39 7.20
N ILE A 110 3.44 22.58 7.17
CA ILE A 110 2.75 23.84 7.47
C ILE A 110 1.61 24.08 6.47
N GLN A 111 1.84 23.83 5.18
CA GLN A 111 0.80 23.93 4.16
C GLN A 111 -0.37 22.97 4.40
N LEU A 112 -0.08 21.72 4.76
CA LEU A 112 -1.11 20.73 5.08
C LEU A 112 -1.93 21.12 6.32
N GLU A 113 -1.29 21.65 7.36
CA GLU A 113 -1.98 22.15 8.57
C GLU A 113 -2.94 23.30 8.24
N ASP A 114 -2.51 24.24 7.40
CA ASP A 114 -3.35 25.34 6.93
C ASP A 114 -4.53 24.86 6.08
N GLU A 115 -4.33 23.86 5.20
CA GLU A 115 -5.41 23.26 4.41
C GLU A 115 -6.44 22.53 5.29
N VAL A 116 -5.98 21.74 6.27
CA VAL A 116 -6.85 21.06 7.23
C VAL A 116 -7.71 22.08 7.98
N LYS A 117 -7.10 23.18 8.44
CA LYS A 117 -7.82 24.24 9.15
C LYS A 117 -8.92 24.87 8.28
N LYS A 118 -8.62 25.19 7.02
CA LYS A 118 -9.61 25.73 6.06
C LYS A 118 -10.76 24.75 5.81
N ILE A 119 -10.46 23.46 5.69
CA ILE A 119 -11.48 22.42 5.52
C ILE A 119 -12.39 22.36 6.75
N GLU A 120 -11.82 22.38 7.95
CA GLU A 120 -12.60 22.39 9.19
C GLU A 120 -13.52 23.61 9.30
N GLU A 121 -13.00 24.80 9.00
CA GLU A 121 -13.78 26.05 9.00
C GLU A 121 -14.94 26.01 7.99
N ASN A 122 -14.70 25.50 6.79
CA ASN A 122 -15.72 25.37 5.75
C ASN A 122 -16.81 24.35 6.14
N LEU A 123 -16.40 23.23 6.76
CA LEU A 123 -17.34 22.25 7.30
C LEU A 123 -18.16 22.83 8.45
N GLN A 124 -17.58 23.71 9.26
CA GLN A 124 -18.26 24.39 10.36
C GLN A 124 -19.32 25.37 9.84
N ARG A 125 -18.97 26.22 8.87
CA ARG A 125 -19.94 27.10 8.17
C ARG A 125 -21.09 26.31 7.54
N LYS A 126 -20.80 25.19 6.86
CA LYS A 126 -21.86 24.33 6.28
C LYS A 126 -22.77 23.71 7.33
N ARG A 127 -22.26 23.41 8.53
CA ARG A 127 -23.05 22.88 9.66
C ARG A 127 -23.97 23.94 10.25
N GLU A 128 -23.48 25.17 10.40
CA GLU A 128 -24.26 26.32 10.90
C GLU A 128 -25.43 26.63 9.96
N VAL A 129 -25.19 26.66 8.64
CA VAL A 129 -26.23 26.93 7.63
C VAL A 129 -27.28 25.82 7.57
N LYS A 130 -26.89 24.54 7.78
CA LYS A 130 -27.82 23.39 7.69
C LYS A 130 -28.42 22.96 9.04
N GLY A 131 -28.04 23.58 10.17
CA GLY A 131 -28.58 23.27 11.50
C GLY A 131 -28.18 21.91 12.11
N TYR A 132 -27.15 21.23 11.58
CA TYR A 132 -26.71 19.92 12.09
C TYR A 132 -25.59 20.05 13.13
N LYS A 133 -25.74 19.43 14.31
CA LYS A 133 -24.68 19.34 15.33
C LYS A 133 -23.55 18.38 14.90
N LYS A 134 -22.30 18.74 15.21
CA LYS A 134 -21.11 17.92 14.99
C LYS A 134 -21.25 16.61 15.78
N ARG A 135 -21.38 15.46 15.10
CA ARG A 135 -21.18 14.14 15.76
C ARG A 135 -19.72 14.09 16.18
N GLY A 136 -19.48 14.02 17.49
CA GLY A 136 -18.13 14.08 18.05
C GLY A 136 -17.31 12.87 17.62
N VAL A 137 -16.20 13.11 16.92
CA VAL A 137 -15.10 12.14 16.88
C VAL A 137 -14.16 12.57 17.99
N GLN A 138 -14.15 11.85 19.11
CA GLN A 138 -13.15 12.03 20.16
C GLN A 138 -11.78 11.61 19.60
N ARG A 139 -10.97 12.57 19.16
CA ARG A 139 -9.54 12.32 18.91
C ARG A 139 -8.82 12.25 20.26
N GLN A 140 -8.52 11.04 20.73
CA GLN A 140 -7.58 10.84 21.83
C GLN A 140 -6.16 11.14 21.34
N ILE A 141 -5.67 12.34 21.65
CA ILE A 141 -4.26 12.70 21.42
C ILE A 141 -3.46 12.17 22.60
N LYS A 142 -2.76 11.03 22.43
CA LYS A 142 -1.76 10.57 23.40
C LYS A 142 -0.55 11.51 23.34
N LYS A 143 -0.44 12.44 24.30
CA LYS A 143 0.80 13.21 24.50
C LYS A 143 1.86 12.26 25.06
N ASN A 144 2.90 12.00 24.27
CA ASN A 144 4.09 11.29 24.73
C ASN A 144 4.93 12.26 25.57
N ILE A 145 4.78 12.22 26.89
CA ILE A 145 5.64 12.94 27.82
C ILE A 145 6.88 12.07 28.01
N ARG A 146 7.97 12.39 27.30
CA ARG A 146 9.30 11.90 27.67
C ARG A 146 9.75 12.69 28.89
N LYS A 147 9.94 12.00 30.03
CA LYS A 147 10.75 12.48 31.15
C LYS A 147 12.22 12.31 30.82
#